data_AF-A0A6B3I2P4-F1
#
_entry.id   AF-A0A6B3I2P4-F1
#
_cell.length_a   1.000
_cell.length_b   1.000
_cell.length_c   1.000
_cell.angle_alpha   90.00
_cell.angle_beta   90.00
_cell.angle_gamma   90.00
#
_symmetry.space_group_name_H-M   'P 1'
#
loop_
_entity.id
_entity.type
_entity.pdbx_description
1 polymer ?
#
loop_
_entity_poly.entity_id
_entity_poly.type
_entity_poly.pdbx_seq_one_letter_code
_entity_poly.pdbx_strand_id
1 'polypeptide(L)'
;GAGVGALLAALMVSAPGRRSGGHLNPAVTLALWRLGAFPGRDVVPYLVAQLSGSVVGTWLAGLVWGPVVSLPPVSHAVVRPGPGWGDGAVVAAEAGVLAGSA
;
A
#
# COMPACT_ATOMS: atom_id res chain seq x y z
N GLY A 1 -4.23 -3.91 15.91
CA GLY A 1 -4.05 -2.55 15.39
C GLY A 1 -2.76 -1.92 15.88
N ALA A 2 -2.68 -1.55 17.16
CA ALA A 2 -1.55 -0.81 17.73
C ALA A 2 -0.17 -1.43 17.47
N GLY A 3 -0.02 -2.76 17.59
CA GLY A 3 1.27 -3.43 17.33
C GLY A 3 1.76 -3.29 15.88
N VAL A 4 0.87 -3.38 14.90
CA VAL A 4 1.20 -3.16 13.48
C VAL A 4 1.55 -1.68 13.25
N GLY A 5 0.80 -0.75 13.86
CA GLY A 5 1.10 0.68 13.78
C GLY A 5 2.48 1.03 14.34
N ALA A 6 2.84 0.49 15.51
CA ALA A 6 4.15 0.69 16.13
C ALA A 6 5.29 0.10 15.27
N LEU A 7 5.08 -1.09 14.68
CA LEU A 7 6.05 -1.70 13.76
C LEU A 7 6.27 -0.83 12.52
N LEU A 8 5.21 -0.37 11.88
CA LEU A 8 5.32 0.51 10.70
C LEU A 8 6.03 1.82 11.04
N ALA A 9 5.68 2.45 12.17
CA ALA A 9 6.37 3.64 12.64
C ALA A 9 7.86 3.39 12.88
N ALA A 10 8.21 2.26 13.52
CA ALA A 10 9.61 1.86 13.73
C ALA A 10 10.36 1.67 12.40
N LEU A 11 9.73 1.03 11.41
CA LEU A 11 10.30 0.86 10.06
C LEU A 11 10.50 2.21 9.36
N MET A 12 9.54 3.14 9.47
CA MET A 12 9.64 4.48 8.88
C MET A 12 10.78 5.29 9.50
N VAL A 13 10.95 5.26 10.82
CA VAL A 13 12.02 6.00 11.51
C VAL A 13 13.37 5.28 11.46
N SER A 14 13.44 4.03 11.01
CA SER A 14 14.69 3.29 10.83
C SER A 14 15.61 3.95 9.79
N ALA A 15 16.91 3.62 9.79
CA ALA A 15 17.84 4.22 8.83
C ALA A 15 17.44 3.97 7.35
N PRO A 16 17.02 2.76 6.94
CA PRO A 16 16.47 2.54 5.60
C PRO A 16 15.18 3.34 5.33
N GLY A 17 14.27 3.41 6.31
CA GLY A 17 13.01 4.16 6.19
C GLY A 17 13.24 5.65 5.96
N ARG A 18 14.13 6.27 6.74
CA ARG A 18 14.48 7.69 6.57
C ARG A 18 15.17 7.97 5.24
N ARG A 19 15.98 7.04 4.72
CA ARG A 19 16.62 7.19 3.41
C ARG A 19 15.64 7.12 2.24
N SER A 20 14.63 6.25 2.34
CA SER A 20 13.63 6.08 1.28
C SER A 20 12.46 7.04 1.38
N GLY A 21 12.31 7.79 2.48
CA GLY A 21 11.11 8.56 2.80
C GLY A 21 9.98 7.72 3.41
N GLY A 22 10.15 6.40 3.51
CA GLY A 22 9.30 5.53 4.32
C GLY A 22 7.83 5.48 3.89
N HIS A 23 7.50 5.64 2.60
CA HIS A 23 6.09 5.72 2.20
C HIS A 23 5.32 4.43 2.52
N LEU A 24 6.00 3.28 2.37
CA LEU A 24 5.52 1.91 2.68
C LEU A 24 4.09 1.60 2.17
N ASN A 25 3.62 2.35 1.17
CA ASN A 25 2.27 2.32 0.65
C ASN A 25 2.24 2.97 -0.76
N PRO A 26 1.74 2.25 -1.79
CA PRO A 26 1.59 2.80 -3.15
C PRO A 26 0.71 4.05 -3.21
N ALA A 27 -0.40 4.10 -2.46
CA ALA A 27 -1.31 5.24 -2.44
C ALA A 27 -0.63 6.50 -1.89
N VAL A 28 0.19 6.35 -0.83
CA VAL A 28 0.98 7.46 -0.27
C VAL A 28 2.01 7.96 -1.29
N THR A 29 2.66 7.03 -2.00
CA THR A 29 3.65 7.38 -3.03
C THR A 29 3.02 8.18 -4.17
N LEU A 30 1.84 7.74 -4.65
CA LEU A 30 1.08 8.44 -5.69
C LEU A 30 0.59 9.81 -5.21
N ALA A 31 0.10 9.91 -3.97
CA ALA A 31 -0.33 11.18 -3.39
C ALA A 31 0.83 12.19 -3.29
N LEU A 32 1.99 11.75 -2.79
CA LEU A 32 3.18 12.62 -2.69
C LEU A 32 3.70 13.03 -4.07
N TRP A 33 3.65 12.14 -5.06
CA TRP A 33 3.96 12.50 -6.44
C TRP A 33 3.00 13.56 -6.96
N ARG A 34 1.69 13.38 -6.72
CA ARG A 34 0.66 14.32 -7.17
C ARG A 34 0.80 15.71 -6.53
N LEU A 35 1.20 15.75 -5.27
CA LEU A 35 1.46 16.99 -4.52
C LEU A 35 2.82 17.63 -4.87
N GLY A 36 3.58 17.07 -5.81
CA GLY A 36 4.91 17.57 -6.18
C GLY A 36 6.00 17.31 -5.13
N ALA A 37 5.70 16.52 -4.10
CA ALA A 37 6.61 16.18 -3.00
C ALA A 37 7.48 14.94 -3.31
N PHE A 38 7.22 14.24 -4.41
CA PHE A 38 8.01 13.08 -4.84
C PHE A 38 8.25 13.07 -6.36
N PRO A 39 9.49 12.87 -6.84
CA PRO A 39 9.81 12.89 -8.26
C PRO A 39 9.14 11.75 -9.05
N GLY A 40 8.46 12.10 -10.15
CA GLY A 40 7.70 11.15 -10.97
C GLY A 40 8.51 9.99 -11.54
N ARG A 41 9.79 10.22 -11.89
CA ARG A 41 10.70 9.16 -12.38
C ARG A 41 10.94 8.04 -11.36
N ASP A 42 10.78 8.34 -10.08
CA ASP A 42 11.05 7.40 -9.00
C ASP A 42 9.76 6.66 -8.57
N VAL A 43 8.59 7.05 -9.07
CA VAL A 43 7.28 6.45 -8.71
C VAL A 43 7.24 4.96 -9.06
N VAL A 44 7.45 4.61 -10.33
CA VAL A 44 7.38 3.22 -10.79
C VAL A 44 8.35 2.30 -10.02
N PRO A 45 9.66 2.60 -9.89
CA PRO A 45 10.55 1.74 -9.12
C PRO A 45 10.15 1.65 -7.64
N TYR A 46 9.60 2.72 -7.05
CA TYR A 46 9.14 2.71 -5.67
C TYR A 46 7.89 1.82 -5.48
N LEU A 47 6.93 1.87 -6.41
CA LEU A 47 5.77 0.97 -6.39
C LEU A 47 6.19 -0.49 -6.54
N VAL A 48 7.10 -0.79 -7.47
CA VAL A 48 7.61 -2.15 -7.65
C VAL A 48 8.28 -2.65 -6.37
N ALA A 49 9.10 -1.82 -5.71
CA ALA A 49 9.72 -2.17 -4.43
C ALA A 49 8.68 -2.43 -3.32
N GLN A 50 7.63 -1.61 -3.23
CA GLN A 50 6.56 -1.80 -2.23
C GLN A 50 5.76 -3.09 -2.47
N LEU A 51 5.37 -3.35 -3.73
CA LEU A 51 4.58 -4.53 -4.09
C LEU A 51 5.39 -5.82 -3.91
N SER A 52 6.63 -5.85 -4.39
CA SER A 52 7.54 -6.98 -4.18
C SER A 52 7.81 -7.22 -2.69
N GLY A 53 8.04 -6.17 -1.91
CA GLY A 53 8.18 -6.25 -0.46
C GLY A 53 6.94 -6.82 0.22
N SER A 54 5.74 -6.44 -0.22
CA SER A 54 4.48 -7.02 0.28
C SER A 54 4.39 -8.51 -0.03
N VAL A 55 4.68 -8.93 -1.26
CA VAL A 55 4.62 -10.34 -1.67
C VAL A 55 5.63 -11.17 -0.87
N VAL A 56 6.88 -10.72 -0.80
CA VAL A 56 7.94 -11.41 -0.06
C VAL A 56 7.63 -11.45 1.43
N GLY A 57 7.14 -10.35 2.00
CA GLY A 57 6.75 -10.28 3.41
C GLY A 57 5.63 -11.27 3.76
N THR A 58 4.59 -11.36 2.93
CA THR A 58 3.51 -12.34 3.11
C THR A 58 4.03 -13.77 3.00
N TRP A 59 4.91 -14.04 2.03
CA TRP A 59 5.52 -15.37 1.87
C TRP A 59 6.36 -15.76 3.09
N LEU A 60 7.21 -14.86 3.59
CA LEU A 60 8.01 -15.07 4.80
C LEU A 60 7.12 -15.27 6.04
N ALA A 61 6.03 -14.51 6.15
CA ALA A 61 5.06 -14.71 7.23
C ALA A 61 4.45 -16.12 7.18
N GLY A 62 4.19 -16.65 5.98
CA GLY A 62 3.75 -18.03 5.79
C GLY A 62 4.75 -19.06 6.33
N LEU A 63 6.05 -18.79 6.28
CA LEU A 63 7.07 -19.68 6.87
C LEU A 63 7.07 -19.66 8.40
N VAL A 64 6.72 -18.52 9.02
CA VAL A 64 6.75 -18.33 10.48
C VAL A 64 5.45 -18.80 11.14
N TRP A 65 4.31 -18.46 10.53
CA TRP A 65 2.99 -18.70 11.11
C TRP A 65 2.17 -19.77 10.39
N GLY A 66 2.65 -20.30 9.26
CA GLY A 66 2.02 -21.40 8.55
C GLY A 66 0.68 -21.00 7.88
N PRO A 67 -0.28 -21.94 7.80
CA PRO A 67 -1.53 -21.74 7.05
C PRO A 67 -2.40 -20.57 7.53
N VAL A 68 -2.21 -20.12 8.77
CA VAL A 68 -3.00 -19.01 9.36
C VAL A 68 -2.90 -17.72 8.55
N VAL A 69 -1.79 -17.50 7.86
CA VAL A 69 -1.55 -16.33 6.99
C VAL A 69 -2.41 -16.36 5.73
N SER A 70 -2.82 -17.55 5.29
CA SER A 70 -3.60 -17.77 4.07
C SER A 70 -5.09 -18.02 4.34
N LEU A 71 -5.51 -17.97 5.61
CA LEU A 71 -6.92 -18.08 5.94
C LEU A 71 -7.69 -16.91 5.32
N PRO A 72 -8.97 -17.13 4.91
CA PRO A 72 -9.79 -16.08 4.34
C PRO A 72 -9.73 -14.81 5.20
N PRO A 73 -9.41 -13.64 4.62
CA PRO A 73 -9.43 -12.39 5.36
C PRO A 73 -10.80 -12.19 6.00
N VAL A 74 -10.83 -11.61 7.20
CA VAL A 74 -12.08 -11.17 7.84
C VAL A 74 -12.84 -10.24 6.90
N SER A 75 -13.88 -10.80 6.24
CA SER A 75 -14.65 -10.16 5.17
C SER A 75 -15.46 -8.94 5.61
N HIS A 76 -15.52 -8.66 6.91
CA HIS A 76 -16.29 -7.53 7.44
C HIS A 76 -15.63 -6.16 7.25
N ALA A 77 -14.37 -6.11 6.82
CA ALA A 77 -13.63 -4.86 6.60
C ALA A 77 -13.31 -4.57 5.12
N VAL A 78 -13.73 -5.44 4.19
CA VAL A 78 -13.51 -5.21 2.75
C VAL A 78 -14.53 -4.18 2.27
N VAL A 79 -14.05 -2.98 1.92
CA VAL A 79 -14.84 -1.98 1.20
C VAL A 79 -15.19 -2.57 -0.16
N ARG A 80 -16.46 -2.91 -0.34
CA ARG A 80 -16.99 -3.39 -1.63
C ARG A 80 -17.64 -2.22 -2.37
N PRO A 81 -17.57 -2.20 -3.70
CA PRO A 81 -18.37 -1.28 -4.49
C PRO A 81 -19.85 -1.35 -4.11
N GLY A 82 -20.52 -0.20 -4.14
CA GLY A 82 -21.97 -0.15 -3.99
C GLY A 82 -22.67 -0.96 -5.10
N PRO A 83 -23.90 -1.45 -4.87
CA PRO A 83 -24.66 -2.16 -5.90
C PRO A 83 -24.68 -1.39 -7.23
N GLY A 84 -24.31 -2.05 -8.32
CA GLY A 84 -24.23 -1.45 -9.67
C GLY A 84 -22.86 -0.93 -10.09
N TRP A 85 -21.86 -0.92 -9.20
CA TRP A 85 -20.48 -0.59 -9.53
C TRP A 85 -19.61 -1.84 -9.58
N GLY A 86 -18.83 -2.03 -10.65
CA GLY A 86 -17.79 -3.05 -10.71
C GLY A 86 -16.49 -2.57 -10.06
N ASP A 87 -15.66 -3.48 -9.53
CA ASP A 87 -14.39 -3.14 -8.87
C ASP A 87 -13.51 -2.23 -9.75
N GLY A 88 -13.43 -2.53 -11.06
CA GLY A 88 -12.68 -1.73 -12.02
C GLY A 88 -13.24 -0.31 -12.22
N ALA A 89 -14.56 -0.13 -12.13
CA ALA A 89 -15.19 1.18 -12.24
C ALA A 89 -14.89 2.05 -11.00
N VAL A 90 -14.84 1.45 -9.82
CA VAL A 90 -14.44 2.15 -8.58
C VAL A 90 -12.96 2.55 -8.66
N VAL A 91 -12.09 1.62 -9.05
CA VAL A 91 -10.65 1.92 -9.22
C VAL A 91 -10.42 3.02 -10.24
N ALA A 92 -11.13 3.01 -11.37
CA ALA A 92 -11.03 4.05 -12.39
C ALA A 92 -11.56 5.41 -11.89
N ALA A 93 -12.66 5.41 -11.13
CA ALA A 93 -13.19 6.63 -10.52
C ALA A 93 -12.23 7.21 -9.48
N GLU A 94 -11.66 6.39 -8.61
CA GLU A 94 -10.65 6.84 -7.62
C GLU A 94 -9.39 7.37 -8.31
N ALA A 95 -8.88 6.64 -9.32
CA ALA A 95 -7.75 7.10 -10.13
C ALA A 95 -8.06 8.41 -10.88
N GLY A 96 -9.29 8.55 -11.39
CA GLY A 96 -9.76 9.75 -12.07
C GLY A 96 -9.89 10.96 -11.14
N VAL A 97 -10.39 10.78 -9.92
CA VAL A 97 -10.44 11.84 -8.89
C VAL A 97 -9.03 12.28 -8.48
N LEU A 98 -8.10 11.33 -8.35
CA LEU A 98 -6.69 11.61 -8.10
C LEU A 98 -6.01 12.32 -9.28
N ALA A 99 -6.45 12.04 -10.51
CA ALA A 99 -5.95 12.67 -11.74
C ALA A 99 -6.60 14.03 -12.03
N GLY A 100 -7.82 14.29 -11.61
CA GLY A 100 -8.58 15.52 -11.96
C GLY A 100 -8.48 16.67 -10.95
N SER A 101 -7.78 16.50 -9.82
CA SER A 101 -7.67 17.49 -8.75
C SER A 101 -6.41 18.37 -8.81
N ALA A 102 -5.77 18.49 -9.99
CA ALA A 102 -4.60 19.36 -10.22
C ALA A 102 -4.87 20.42 -11.28
#